data_AF-X0WAU2-F1
#
_entry.id   AF-X0WAU2-F1
#
_cell.length_a   1.000
_cell.length_b   1.000
_cell.length_c   1.000
_cell.angle_alpha   90.00
_cell.angle_beta   90.00
_cell.angle_gamma   90.00
#
_symmetry.space_group_name_H-M   'P 1'
#
loop_
_entity.id
_entity.type
_entity.pdbx_description
1 polymer ?
#
loop_
_entity_poly.entity_id
_entity_poly.type
_entity_poly.pdbx_seq_one_letter_code
_entity_poly.pdbx_strand_id
1 'polypeptide(L)'
;HIKARDAVSSLGGPSIIIQYFKFPPLSGKELENAVELEAQRVMGSELDGMKTDFLVLPQNQKGAQGQDILFAAVPKEMVQQRMQILEQAGLNPIAVDIDCLALTNCFLRLKNLASGEDIMLLNLGARLISLAILGKESLYFVRDISLDLEAPLDFKEENMLNRTVEEIHRSIHYYEGRVQGNKVTRVFLTGGGSMTSEISNLFSKALGLPVEKWNPMEDLEYTPGKLAYQFKQSQGYLLAIAIGLGLRQK
;
A
#
# COMPACT_ATOMS: atom_id res chain seq x y z
N HIS A 1 26.32 1.39 -14.34
CA HIS A 1 26.48 2.06 -13.04
C HIS A 1 25.33 3.04 -12.83
N ILE A 2 24.60 2.94 -11.72
CA ILE A 2 23.55 3.90 -11.36
C ILE A 2 24.24 5.17 -10.86
N LYS A 3 23.96 6.33 -11.48
CA LYS A 3 24.57 7.63 -11.12
C LYS A 3 23.77 8.41 -10.08
N ALA A 4 22.48 8.10 -9.93
CA ALA A 4 21.61 8.77 -8.98
C ALA A 4 22.09 8.56 -7.54
N ARG A 5 22.03 9.62 -6.74
CA ARG A 5 22.35 9.62 -5.31
C ARG A 5 21.14 9.84 -4.44
N ASP A 6 20.13 10.57 -4.95
CA ASP A 6 18.83 10.71 -4.30
C ASP A 6 18.17 9.34 -4.13
N ALA A 7 17.68 9.05 -2.93
CA ALA A 7 17.03 7.79 -2.60
C ALA A 7 15.73 8.02 -1.81
N VAL A 8 14.69 7.28 -2.18
CA VAL A 8 13.44 7.16 -1.42
C VAL A 8 13.41 5.76 -0.84
N SER A 9 12.99 5.62 0.42
CA SER A 9 12.70 4.32 1.02
C SER A 9 11.31 4.32 1.63
N SER A 10 10.92 3.19 2.21
CA SER A 10 9.62 3.04 2.84
C SER A 10 9.69 2.30 4.18
N LEU A 11 8.59 2.42 4.90
CA LEU A 11 8.28 1.67 6.10
C LEU A 11 6.93 0.98 5.89
N GLY A 12 6.78 -0.19 6.50
CA GLY A 12 5.54 -0.96 6.55
C GLY A 12 5.43 -1.67 7.88
N GLY A 13 4.26 -2.19 8.17
CA GLY A 13 4.03 -3.07 9.31
C GLY A 13 3.32 -2.43 10.50
N PRO A 14 3.17 -3.19 11.59
CA PRO A 14 2.22 -2.88 12.67
C PRO A 14 2.57 -1.62 13.48
N SER A 15 3.80 -1.12 13.38
CA SER A 15 4.23 0.12 14.03
C SER A 15 3.76 1.39 13.30
N ILE A 16 3.19 1.27 12.10
CA ILE A 16 2.59 2.38 11.36
C ILE A 16 1.11 2.41 11.70
N ILE A 17 0.64 3.56 12.19
CA ILE A 17 -0.76 3.79 12.49
C ILE A 17 -1.39 4.46 11.27
N ILE A 18 -2.36 3.77 10.66
CA ILE A 18 -3.22 4.34 9.62
C ILE A 18 -4.61 4.53 10.21
N GLN A 19 -5.12 5.75 10.13
CA GLN A 19 -6.47 6.09 10.55
C GLN A 19 -7.22 6.81 9.45
N TYR A 20 -8.55 6.71 9.48
CA TYR A 20 -9.41 7.41 8.54
C TYR A 20 -10.28 8.39 9.28
N PHE A 21 -10.15 9.65 8.91
CA PHE A 21 -10.97 10.73 9.45
C PHE A 21 -11.91 11.26 8.38
N LYS A 22 -13.03 11.83 8.83
CA LYS A 22 -13.99 12.47 7.96
C LYS A 22 -14.23 13.89 8.43
N PHE A 23 -14.01 14.85 7.55
CA PHE A 23 -14.16 16.26 7.85
C PHE A 23 -15.12 16.92 6.85
N PRO A 24 -15.70 18.09 7.18
CA PRO A 24 -16.26 18.96 6.15
C PRO A 24 -15.16 19.35 5.12
N PRO A 25 -15.54 19.92 3.96
CA PRO A 25 -14.58 20.37 2.94
C PRO A 25 -13.79 21.60 3.44
N LEU A 26 -12.74 21.32 4.20
CA LEU A 26 -11.71 22.25 4.71
C LEU A 26 -10.51 22.24 3.76
N SER A 27 -9.71 23.31 3.76
CA SER A 27 -8.51 23.38 2.93
C SER A 27 -7.34 24.06 3.64
N GLY A 28 -6.12 23.76 3.18
CA GLY A 28 -4.87 24.32 3.73
C GLY A 28 -4.77 24.14 5.24
N LYS A 29 -4.41 25.22 5.94
CA LYS A 29 -4.24 25.24 7.40
C LYS A 29 -5.47 24.82 8.20
N GLU A 30 -6.68 25.08 7.70
CA GLU A 30 -7.89 24.68 8.42
C GLU A 30 -8.01 23.16 8.50
N LEU A 31 -7.68 22.47 7.41
CA LEU A 31 -7.66 21.02 7.36
C LEU A 31 -6.51 20.45 8.20
N GLU A 32 -5.29 21.00 8.06
CA GLU A 32 -4.12 20.58 8.84
C GLU A 32 -4.40 20.62 10.35
N ASN A 33 -4.93 21.75 10.85
CA ASN A 33 -5.27 21.90 12.27
C ASN A 33 -6.37 20.93 12.70
N ALA A 34 -7.39 20.70 11.86
CA ALA A 34 -8.47 19.77 12.17
C ALA A 34 -7.98 18.32 12.26
N VAL A 35 -7.08 17.91 11.34
CA VAL A 35 -6.45 16.59 11.36
C VAL A 35 -5.58 16.42 12.60
N GLU A 36 -4.78 17.43 12.96
CA GLU A 36 -3.91 17.38 14.15
C GLU A 36 -4.73 17.23 15.44
N LEU A 37 -5.81 18.01 15.60
CA LEU A 37 -6.70 17.92 16.76
C LEU A 37 -7.37 16.55 16.86
N GLU A 38 -7.83 16.00 15.73
CA GLU A 38 -8.48 14.69 15.70
C GLU A 38 -7.48 13.56 15.97
N ALA A 39 -6.26 13.64 15.42
CA ALA A 39 -5.18 12.71 15.72
C ALA A 39 -4.82 12.75 17.21
N GLN A 40 -4.68 13.93 17.81
CA GLN A 40 -4.41 14.10 19.23
C GLN A 40 -5.54 13.52 20.10
N ARG A 41 -6.80 13.66 19.68
CA ARG A 41 -7.95 13.09 20.38
C ARG A 41 -7.93 11.55 20.41
N VAL A 42 -7.53 10.94 19.29
CA VAL A 42 -7.51 9.48 19.13
C VAL A 42 -6.26 8.86 19.76
N MET A 43 -5.10 9.49 19.60
CA MET A 43 -3.80 8.91 19.95
C MET A 43 -3.23 9.46 21.27
N GLY A 44 -3.74 10.59 21.76
CA GLY A 44 -3.24 11.21 22.98
C GLY A 44 -1.74 11.50 22.93
N SER A 45 -1.04 11.20 24.01
CA SER A 45 0.41 11.44 24.14
C SER A 45 1.27 10.54 23.24
N GLU A 46 0.73 9.48 22.64
CA GLU A 46 1.50 8.63 21.72
C GLU A 46 1.94 9.40 20.47
N LEU A 47 1.18 10.44 20.09
CA LEU A 47 1.46 11.26 18.92
C LEU A 47 2.80 12.03 19.01
N ASP A 48 3.22 12.41 20.23
CA ASP A 48 4.43 13.22 20.46
C ASP A 48 5.70 12.55 19.94
N GLY A 49 5.75 11.21 19.99
CA GLY A 49 6.85 10.38 19.49
C GLY A 49 6.80 10.10 17.99
N MET A 50 5.78 10.58 17.28
CA MET A 50 5.51 10.18 15.90
C MET A 50 5.74 11.30 14.88
N LYS A 51 6.14 10.90 13.68
CA LYS A 51 6.01 11.68 12.45
C LYS A 51 4.65 11.36 11.84
N THR A 52 3.96 12.41 11.41
CA THR A 52 2.60 12.31 10.89
C THR A 52 2.51 12.97 9.54
N ASP A 53 1.62 12.45 8.70
CA ASP A 53 1.23 13.06 7.44
C ASP A 53 -0.20 12.60 7.10
N PHE A 54 -0.84 13.25 6.13
CA PHE A 54 -2.17 12.86 5.69
C PHE A 54 -2.38 13.06 4.19
N LEU A 55 -3.28 12.24 3.64
CA LEU A 55 -3.73 12.30 2.26
C LEU A 55 -5.23 12.56 2.23
N VAL A 56 -5.65 13.55 1.44
CA VAL A 56 -7.07 13.73 1.11
C VAL A 56 -7.47 12.64 0.11
N LEU A 57 -8.41 11.79 0.51
CA LEU A 57 -8.94 10.75 -0.37
C LEU A 57 -10.02 11.34 -1.28
N PRO A 58 -10.05 10.92 -2.55
CA PRO A 58 -11.06 11.36 -3.50
C PRO A 58 -12.46 10.91 -3.05
N GLN A 59 -13.44 11.80 -3.23
CA GLN A 59 -14.83 11.50 -2.90
C GLN A 59 -15.43 10.57 -3.96
N ASN A 60 -16.00 9.44 -3.52
CA ASN A 60 -16.69 8.50 -4.40
C ASN A 60 -18.15 8.88 -4.72
N GLN A 61 -18.63 10.02 -4.24
CA GLN A 61 -20.01 10.46 -4.43
C GLN A 61 -20.10 11.91 -4.90
N LYS A 62 -20.90 12.15 -5.94
CA LYS A 62 -21.42 13.49 -6.25
C LYS A 62 -22.43 13.88 -5.16
N GLY A 63 -22.06 14.85 -4.31
CA GLY A 63 -22.94 15.39 -3.28
C GLY A 63 -22.64 14.94 -1.85
N ALA A 64 -21.58 14.16 -1.61
CA ALA A 64 -21.13 13.84 -0.26
C ALA A 64 -20.72 15.13 0.49
N GLN A 65 -21.34 15.36 1.64
CA GLN A 65 -20.94 16.42 2.55
C GLN A 65 -19.74 15.94 3.38
N GLY A 66 -18.54 16.15 2.83
CA GLY A 66 -17.30 15.95 3.57
C GLY A 66 -16.21 15.25 2.76
N GLN A 67 -14.97 15.42 3.21
CA GLN A 67 -13.78 14.80 2.66
C GLN A 67 -13.27 13.70 3.60
N ASP A 68 -12.85 12.60 3.00
CA ASP A 68 -12.21 11.51 3.71
C ASP A 68 -10.70 11.75 3.73
N ILE A 69 -10.08 11.55 4.88
CA ILE A 69 -8.64 11.72 5.09
C ILE A 69 -8.04 10.39 5.50
N LEU A 70 -6.97 9.99 4.83
CA LEU A 70 -6.06 8.94 5.29
C LEU A 70 -4.96 9.61 6.09
N PHE A 71 -4.98 9.40 7.40
CA PHE A 71 -3.95 9.87 8.31
C PHE A 71 -2.95 8.74 8.56
N ALA A 72 -1.67 9.08 8.54
CA ALA A 72 -0.59 8.15 8.85
C ALA A 72 0.31 8.70 9.95
N ALA A 73 0.69 7.86 10.91
CA ALA A 73 1.64 8.17 11.95
C ALA A 73 2.68 7.05 12.10
N VAL A 74 3.96 7.44 12.21
CA VAL A 74 5.10 6.53 12.26
C VAL A 74 6.07 7.00 13.36
N PRO A 75 6.62 6.11 14.21
CA PRO A 75 7.63 6.50 15.19
C PRO A 75 8.81 7.27 14.57
N LYS A 76 9.20 8.39 15.18
CA LYS A 76 10.30 9.25 14.72
C LYS A 76 11.60 8.47 14.57
N GLU A 77 11.86 7.54 15.48
CA GLU A 77 13.06 6.70 15.51
C GLU A 77 13.14 5.80 14.27
N MET A 78 12.02 5.23 13.81
CA MET A 78 12.01 4.38 12.61
C MET A 78 12.34 5.17 11.36
N VAL A 79 11.80 6.38 11.23
CA VAL A 79 12.13 7.29 10.12
C VAL A 79 13.61 7.66 10.17
N GLN A 80 14.12 8.08 11.33
CA GLN A 80 15.52 8.46 11.51
C GLN A 80 16.47 7.29 11.20
N GLN A 81 16.17 6.09 11.70
CA GLN A 81 16.97 4.89 11.43
C GLN A 81 17.01 4.58 9.93
N ARG A 82 15.87 4.71 9.22
CA ARG A 82 15.84 4.50 7.77
C ARG A 82 16.70 5.51 7.02
N MET A 83 16.63 6.79 7.39
CA MET A 83 17.44 7.85 6.79
C MET A 83 18.94 7.59 7.00
N GLN A 84 19.34 7.24 8.22
CA GLN A 84 20.73 6.94 8.56
C GLN A 84 21.30 5.77 7.77
N ILE A 85 20.53 4.71 7.54
CA ILE A 85 20.97 3.55 6.72
C ILE A 85 21.30 4.00 5.28
N LEU A 86 20.47 4.87 4.70
CA LEU A 86 20.71 5.39 3.35
C LEU A 86 21.94 6.31 3.30
N GLU A 87 22.12 7.17 4.30
CA GLU A 87 23.30 8.04 4.42
C GLU A 87 24.59 7.23 4.57
N GLN A 88 24.58 6.19 5.41
CA GLN A 88 25.71 5.28 5.59
C GLN A 88 26.05 4.49 4.31
N ALA A 89 25.06 4.25 3.45
CA ALA A 89 25.25 3.67 2.13
C ALA A 89 25.78 4.70 1.09
N GLY A 90 25.99 5.96 1.48
CA GLY A 90 26.45 7.03 0.60
C GLY A 90 25.38 7.56 -0.36
N LEU A 91 24.12 7.47 0.04
CA LEU A 91 22.96 8.01 -0.67
C LEU A 91 22.47 9.31 0.01
N ASN A 92 21.73 10.11 -0.75
CA ASN A 92 21.04 11.30 -0.27
C ASN A 92 19.56 10.95 -0.06
N PRO A 93 19.13 10.64 1.17
CA PRO A 93 17.74 10.27 1.39
C PRO A 93 16.81 11.49 1.24
N ILE A 94 15.82 11.41 0.36
CA ILE A 94 14.92 12.54 0.08
C ILE A 94 13.53 12.36 0.70
N ALA A 95 13.10 11.12 0.96
CA ALA A 95 11.81 10.81 1.56
C ALA A 95 11.77 9.39 2.14
N VAL A 96 10.89 9.20 3.12
CA VAL A 96 10.45 7.89 3.61
C VAL A 96 8.95 7.81 3.40
N ASP A 97 8.50 6.85 2.60
CA ASP A 97 7.09 6.61 2.26
C ASP A 97 6.53 5.40 3.03
N ILE A 98 5.27 5.05 2.78
CA ILE A 98 4.61 3.87 3.34
C ILE A 98 4.45 2.81 2.27
N ASP A 99 4.72 1.55 2.60
CA ASP A 99 4.72 0.42 1.65
C ASP A 99 3.42 0.34 0.83
N CYS A 100 2.26 0.46 1.47
CA CYS A 100 0.96 0.44 0.78
C CYS A 100 0.76 1.62 -0.18
N LEU A 101 1.27 2.81 0.15
CA LEU A 101 1.15 4.00 -0.69
C LEU A 101 2.10 3.89 -1.89
N ALA A 102 3.32 3.42 -1.68
CA ALA A 102 4.25 3.12 -2.75
C ALA A 102 3.71 2.04 -3.70
N LEU A 103 3.16 0.95 -3.15
CA LEU A 103 2.48 -0.10 -3.91
C LEU A 103 1.35 0.47 -4.78
N THR A 104 0.53 1.34 -4.20
CA THR A 104 -0.58 2.02 -4.90
C THR A 104 -0.06 2.92 -6.02
N ASN A 105 0.96 3.73 -5.75
CA ASN A 105 1.60 4.60 -6.74
C ASN A 105 2.15 3.80 -7.92
N CYS A 106 2.78 2.65 -7.66
CA CYS A 106 3.24 1.75 -8.70
C CYS A 106 2.10 1.29 -9.60
N PHE A 107 1.00 0.84 -9.02
CA PHE A 107 -0.11 0.28 -9.78
C PHE A 107 -0.82 1.35 -10.61
N LEU A 108 -1.22 2.46 -9.99
CA LEU A 108 -1.93 3.56 -10.68
C LEU A 108 -1.10 4.20 -11.79
N ARG A 109 0.24 4.14 -11.72
CA ARG A 109 1.11 4.70 -12.75
C ARG A 109 1.34 3.78 -13.95
N LEU A 110 1.20 2.47 -13.74
CA LEU A 110 1.51 1.44 -14.75
C LEU A 110 0.26 0.81 -15.37
N LYS A 111 -0.84 0.70 -14.60
CA LYS A 111 -2.11 0.13 -15.05
C LYS A 111 -3.18 1.21 -15.14
N ASN A 112 -3.94 1.18 -16.22
CA ASN A 112 -5.19 1.92 -16.34
C ASN A 112 -6.36 0.96 -16.07
N LEU A 113 -7.16 1.25 -15.04
CA LEU A 113 -8.39 0.50 -14.78
C LEU A 113 -9.56 1.08 -15.59
N ALA A 114 -10.63 0.30 -15.71
CA ALA A 114 -11.89 0.79 -16.27
C ALA A 114 -12.60 1.73 -15.28
N SER A 115 -13.45 2.61 -15.79
CA SER A 115 -14.30 3.44 -14.92
C SER A 115 -15.35 2.57 -14.23
N GLY A 116 -15.61 2.83 -12.94
CA GLY A 116 -16.59 2.06 -12.16
C GLY A 116 -16.08 0.71 -11.66
N GLU A 117 -14.78 0.45 -11.82
CA GLU A 117 -14.13 -0.76 -11.33
C GLU A 117 -13.24 -0.42 -10.13
N ASP A 118 -13.54 -1.02 -8.98
CA ASP A 118 -12.68 -0.98 -7.80
C ASP A 118 -12.01 -2.34 -7.64
N ILE A 119 -10.70 -2.34 -7.47
CA ILE A 119 -9.90 -3.56 -7.33
C ILE A 119 -9.18 -3.55 -6.00
N MET A 120 -8.74 -4.73 -5.58
CA MET A 120 -7.83 -4.89 -4.45
C MET A 120 -6.46 -5.32 -4.94
N LEU A 121 -5.41 -4.67 -4.45
CA LEU A 121 -4.03 -5.01 -4.68
C LEU A 121 -3.45 -5.60 -3.39
N LEU A 122 -2.88 -6.80 -3.48
CA LEU A 122 -2.24 -7.50 -2.38
C LEU A 122 -0.77 -7.76 -2.72
N ASN A 123 0.12 -7.14 -1.95
CA ASN A 123 1.53 -7.49 -1.95
C ASN A 123 1.80 -8.51 -0.86
N LEU A 124 2.06 -9.75 -1.26
CA LEU A 124 2.39 -10.87 -0.37
C LEU A 124 3.89 -10.82 -0.07
N GLY A 125 4.28 -10.12 1.00
CA GLY A 125 5.65 -10.10 1.50
C GLY A 125 6.02 -11.41 2.20
N ALA A 126 7.22 -11.44 2.81
CA ALA A 126 7.65 -12.61 3.58
C ALA A 126 6.89 -12.76 4.90
N ARG A 127 6.52 -11.64 5.55
CA ARG A 127 5.84 -11.63 6.86
C ARG A 127 4.66 -10.66 6.94
N LEU A 128 4.57 -9.77 5.97
CA LEU A 128 3.59 -8.70 5.92
C LEU A 128 2.84 -8.80 4.60
N ILE A 129 1.53 -8.58 4.66
CA ILE A 129 0.69 -8.44 3.47
C ILE A 129 0.23 -7.00 3.42
N SER A 130 0.67 -6.27 2.40
CA SER A 130 0.21 -4.91 2.16
C SER A 130 -0.98 -4.95 1.21
N LEU A 131 -2.09 -4.37 1.65
CA LEU A 131 -3.37 -4.34 0.95
C LEU A 131 -3.70 -2.89 0.58
N ALA A 132 -4.12 -2.68 -0.67
CA ALA A 132 -4.72 -1.44 -1.12
C ALA A 132 -6.00 -1.73 -1.90
N ILE A 133 -7.03 -0.90 -1.72
CA ILE A 133 -8.24 -0.86 -2.56
C ILE A 133 -8.23 0.47 -3.28
N LEU A 134 -8.32 0.39 -4.60
CA LEU A 134 -8.18 1.52 -5.50
C LEU A 134 -9.14 1.37 -6.68
N GLY A 135 -9.56 2.51 -7.22
CA GLY A 135 -10.28 2.61 -8.49
C GLY A 135 -9.40 3.21 -9.57
N LYS A 136 -10.03 3.69 -10.65
CA LYS A 136 -9.34 4.19 -11.86
C LYS A 136 -8.12 5.08 -11.62
N GLU A 137 -8.25 6.08 -10.75
CA GLU A 137 -7.21 7.10 -10.55
C GLU A 137 -6.99 7.39 -9.06
N SER A 138 -7.56 6.55 -8.19
CA SER A 138 -7.90 6.93 -6.83
C SER A 138 -7.62 5.81 -5.86
N LEU A 139 -6.83 6.10 -4.82
CA LEU A 139 -6.72 5.27 -3.64
C LEU A 139 -7.93 5.49 -2.72
N TYR A 140 -8.49 4.41 -2.16
CA TYR A 140 -9.58 4.52 -1.19
C TYR A 140 -9.25 3.95 0.17
N PHE A 141 -8.48 2.86 0.20
CA PHE A 141 -8.17 2.16 1.44
C PHE A 141 -6.82 1.46 1.33
N VAL A 142 -6.04 1.54 2.39
CA VAL A 142 -4.85 0.73 2.62
C VAL A 142 -4.90 0.08 3.98
N ARG A 143 -4.25 -1.07 4.09
CA ARG A 143 -4.03 -1.78 5.35
C ARG A 143 -2.84 -2.72 5.23
N ASP A 144 -2.06 -2.81 6.29
CA ASP A 144 -1.09 -3.88 6.45
C ASP A 144 -1.71 -4.99 7.31
N ILE A 145 -1.51 -6.24 6.89
CA ILE A 145 -1.90 -7.44 7.62
C ILE A 145 -0.61 -8.13 8.10
N SER A 146 -0.43 -8.17 9.41
CA SER A 146 0.54 -9.04 10.09
C SER A 146 -0.21 -10.23 10.69
N LEU A 147 0.33 -11.44 10.49
CA LEU A 147 -0.21 -12.65 11.12
C LEU A 147 0.62 -13.12 12.32
N ASP A 148 1.56 -12.29 12.78
CA ASP A 148 2.47 -12.51 13.92
C ASP A 148 3.18 -13.86 13.83
N LEU A 149 3.83 -14.08 12.69
CA LEU A 149 4.45 -15.35 12.34
C LEU A 149 5.94 -15.35 12.69
N GLU A 150 6.40 -16.47 13.25
CA GLU A 150 7.85 -16.73 13.45
C GLU A 150 8.53 -17.11 12.12
N ALA A 151 7.79 -17.76 11.22
CA ALA A 151 8.24 -18.20 9.90
C ALA A 151 7.66 -17.32 8.76
N PRO A 152 8.25 -17.35 7.55
CA PRO A 152 7.66 -16.70 6.39
C PRO A 152 6.27 -17.24 6.06
N LEU A 153 5.46 -16.42 5.38
CA LEU A 153 4.14 -16.79 4.89
C LEU A 153 4.22 -17.99 3.92
N ASP A 154 3.55 -19.09 4.29
CA ASP A 154 3.30 -20.23 3.41
C ASP A 154 1.80 -20.47 3.27
N PHE A 155 1.25 -20.11 2.11
CA PHE A 155 -0.17 -20.25 1.81
C PHE A 155 -0.57 -21.67 1.40
N LYS A 156 0.36 -22.63 1.39
CA LYS A 156 0.02 -24.06 1.31
C LYS A 156 -0.58 -24.56 2.61
N GLU A 157 -0.31 -23.89 3.72
CA GLU A 157 -0.93 -24.17 5.00
C GLU A 157 -2.35 -23.58 5.04
N GLU A 158 -3.36 -24.44 5.11
CA GLU A 158 -4.78 -24.05 5.06
C GLU A 158 -5.15 -23.03 6.15
N ASN A 159 -4.61 -23.20 7.36
CA ASN A 159 -4.83 -22.26 8.47
C ASN A 159 -4.29 -20.86 8.15
N MET A 160 -3.14 -20.78 7.48
CA MET A 160 -2.55 -19.51 7.06
C MET A 160 -3.46 -18.80 6.06
N LEU A 161 -3.85 -19.54 5.01
CA LEU A 161 -4.74 -19.03 3.98
C LEU A 161 -6.04 -18.52 4.57
N ASN A 162 -6.68 -19.30 5.45
CA ASN A 162 -7.95 -18.92 6.08
C ASN A 162 -7.82 -17.63 6.90
N ARG A 163 -6.78 -17.51 7.73
CA ARG A 163 -6.52 -16.29 8.52
C ARG A 163 -6.31 -15.07 7.62
N THR A 164 -5.55 -15.22 6.54
CA THR A 164 -5.34 -14.14 5.57
C THR A 164 -6.64 -13.75 4.87
N VAL A 165 -7.42 -14.73 4.42
CA VAL A 165 -8.70 -14.52 3.73
C VAL A 165 -9.71 -13.82 4.63
N GLU A 166 -9.77 -14.18 5.91
CA GLU A 166 -10.59 -13.48 6.90
C GLU A 166 -10.19 -12.00 7.05
N GLU A 167 -8.90 -11.69 7.13
CA GLU A 167 -8.42 -10.31 7.20
C GLU A 167 -8.70 -9.52 5.92
N ILE A 168 -8.64 -10.17 4.76
CA ILE A 168 -9.02 -9.58 3.48
C ILE A 168 -10.53 -9.28 3.47
N HIS A 169 -11.39 -10.23 3.88
CA HIS A 169 -12.82 -10.00 3.96
C HIS A 169 -13.18 -8.87 4.94
N ARG A 170 -12.52 -8.81 6.11
CA ARG A 170 -12.67 -7.68 7.04
C ARG A 170 -12.32 -6.34 6.37
N SER A 171 -11.25 -6.32 5.59
CA SER A 171 -10.79 -5.12 4.89
C SER A 171 -11.76 -4.69 3.77
N ILE A 172 -12.28 -5.64 2.99
CA ILE A 172 -13.34 -5.39 1.99
C ILE A 172 -14.58 -4.84 2.68
N HIS A 173 -15.03 -5.49 3.76
CA HIS A 173 -16.24 -5.06 4.48
C HIS A 173 -16.09 -3.65 5.08
N TYR A 174 -14.93 -3.34 5.65
CA TYR A 174 -14.64 -2.00 6.16
C TYR A 174 -14.70 -0.95 5.04
N TYR A 175 -14.09 -1.24 3.88
CA TYR A 175 -14.14 -0.36 2.71
C TYR A 175 -15.57 -0.14 2.22
N GLU A 176 -16.32 -1.21 1.96
CA GLU A 176 -17.69 -1.16 1.46
C GLU A 176 -18.65 -0.50 2.46
N GLY A 177 -18.37 -0.59 3.76
CA GLY A 177 -19.13 0.09 4.80
C GLY A 177 -18.87 1.61 4.85
N ARG A 178 -17.65 2.06 4.51
CA ARG A 178 -17.28 3.48 4.56
C ARG A 178 -17.66 4.24 3.28
N VAL A 179 -17.69 3.53 2.16
CA VAL A 179 -17.87 4.11 0.83
C VAL A 179 -19.21 3.61 0.25
N GLN A 180 -20.17 4.52 -0.02
CA GLN A 180 -21.23 4.17 -0.99
C GLN A 180 -20.60 4.28 -2.38
N GLY A 181 -20.21 3.14 -2.95
CA GLY A 181 -19.43 3.07 -4.18
C GLY A 181 -19.47 1.68 -4.79
N ASN A 182 -18.49 1.38 -5.64
CA ASN A 182 -18.42 0.06 -6.27
C ASN A 182 -17.91 -0.97 -5.27
N LYS A 183 -18.26 -2.23 -5.53
CA LYS A 183 -17.68 -3.36 -4.81
C LYS A 183 -16.33 -3.70 -5.39
N VAL A 184 -15.48 -4.33 -4.59
CA VAL A 184 -14.23 -4.91 -5.09
C VAL A 184 -14.56 -6.00 -6.10
N THR A 185 -14.16 -5.83 -7.36
CA THR A 185 -14.52 -6.74 -8.46
C THR A 185 -13.49 -7.84 -8.68
N ARG A 186 -12.22 -7.57 -8.34
CA ARG A 186 -11.10 -8.51 -8.51
C ARG A 186 -9.92 -8.15 -7.61
N VAL A 187 -8.98 -9.08 -7.52
CA VAL A 187 -7.75 -8.95 -6.75
C VAL A 187 -6.52 -9.13 -7.64
N PHE A 188 -5.55 -8.25 -7.49
CA PHE A 188 -4.20 -8.40 -8.05
C PHE A 188 -3.23 -8.85 -6.96
N LEU A 189 -2.46 -9.92 -7.21
CA LEU A 189 -1.41 -10.41 -6.32
C LEU A 189 -0.03 -10.02 -6.83
N THR A 190 0.81 -9.50 -5.95
CA THR A 190 2.23 -9.24 -6.21
C THR A 190 3.08 -9.64 -5.00
N GLY A 191 4.38 -9.40 -5.03
CA GLY A 191 5.31 -9.77 -3.95
C GLY A 191 5.86 -11.20 -4.04
N GLY A 192 6.70 -11.57 -3.08
CA GLY A 192 7.39 -12.87 -3.10
C GLY A 192 6.46 -14.05 -2.87
N GLY A 193 5.45 -13.87 -2.02
CA GLY A 193 4.43 -14.88 -1.76
C GLY A 193 3.53 -15.17 -2.96
N SER A 194 3.52 -14.32 -3.99
CA SER A 194 2.75 -14.55 -5.21
C SER A 194 3.49 -15.38 -6.27
N MET A 195 4.74 -15.80 -6.02
CA MET A 195 5.55 -16.49 -7.02
C MET A 195 5.07 -17.92 -7.31
N THR A 196 4.41 -18.58 -6.36
CA THR A 196 3.89 -19.94 -6.53
C THR A 196 2.82 -19.99 -7.62
N SER A 197 2.82 -21.03 -8.47
CA SER A 197 1.92 -21.13 -9.63
C SER A 197 0.45 -21.16 -9.25
N GLU A 198 0.08 -21.83 -8.16
CA GLU A 198 -1.31 -22.07 -7.76
C GLU A 198 -1.93 -20.95 -6.91
N ILE A 199 -1.14 -19.94 -6.51
CA ILE A 199 -1.55 -18.97 -5.48
C ILE A 199 -2.80 -18.17 -5.88
N SER A 200 -2.91 -17.75 -7.14
CA SER A 200 -4.09 -17.04 -7.63
C SER A 200 -5.34 -17.90 -7.57
N ASN A 201 -5.23 -19.20 -7.90
CA ASN A 201 -6.36 -20.13 -7.84
C ASN A 201 -6.80 -20.40 -6.40
N LEU A 202 -5.85 -20.52 -5.46
CA LEU A 202 -6.14 -20.69 -4.04
C LEU A 202 -6.91 -19.49 -3.47
N PHE A 203 -6.38 -18.28 -3.67
CA PHE A 203 -7.04 -17.05 -3.23
C PHE A 203 -8.38 -16.85 -3.95
N SER A 204 -8.47 -17.15 -5.25
CA SER A 204 -9.72 -16.99 -6.00
C SER A 204 -10.83 -17.90 -5.48
N LYS A 205 -10.50 -19.17 -5.20
CA LYS A 205 -11.45 -20.12 -4.60
C LYS A 205 -11.88 -19.67 -3.20
N ALA A 206 -10.95 -19.19 -2.38
CA ALA A 206 -11.24 -18.81 -1.00
C ALA A 206 -12.02 -17.49 -0.89
N LEU A 207 -11.69 -16.50 -1.73
CA LEU A 207 -12.34 -15.18 -1.71
C LEU A 207 -13.65 -15.12 -2.50
N GLY A 208 -13.85 -16.04 -3.45
CA GLY A 208 -14.98 -15.99 -4.39
C GLY A 208 -14.89 -14.83 -5.39
N LEU A 209 -13.68 -14.30 -5.60
CA LEU A 209 -13.39 -13.21 -6.53
C LEU A 209 -12.37 -13.66 -7.58
N PRO A 210 -12.36 -13.07 -8.79
CA PRO A 210 -11.26 -13.21 -9.72
C PRO A 210 -9.95 -12.72 -9.09
N VAL A 211 -8.90 -13.54 -9.17
CA VAL A 211 -7.57 -13.20 -8.65
C VAL A 211 -6.54 -13.41 -9.75
N GLU A 212 -5.75 -12.39 -10.04
CA GLU A 212 -4.69 -12.44 -11.05
C GLU A 212 -3.35 -12.01 -10.46
N LYS A 213 -2.25 -12.59 -10.96
CA LYS A 213 -0.91 -12.16 -10.55
C LYS A 213 -0.51 -10.94 -11.37
N TRP A 214 0.07 -9.93 -10.71
CA TRP A 214 0.53 -8.70 -11.33
C TRP A 214 2.03 -8.51 -11.18
N ASN A 215 2.71 -8.53 -12.33
CA ASN A 215 4.12 -8.23 -12.44
C ASN A 215 4.30 -6.79 -12.94
N PRO A 216 4.71 -5.83 -12.09
CA PRO A 216 4.86 -4.42 -12.50
C PRO A 216 5.89 -4.24 -13.63
N MET A 217 6.85 -5.16 -13.80
CA MET A 217 7.82 -5.09 -14.89
C MET A 217 7.24 -5.42 -16.28
N GLU A 218 6.01 -5.96 -16.35
CA GLU A 218 5.33 -6.18 -17.62
C GLU A 218 4.75 -4.89 -18.19
N ASP A 219 4.34 -3.98 -17.31
CA ASP A 219 3.72 -2.69 -17.66
C ASP A 219 4.75 -1.53 -17.63
N LEU A 220 5.94 -1.73 -17.05
CA LEU A 220 6.99 -0.72 -16.99
C LEU A 220 7.80 -0.63 -18.29
N GLU A 221 7.94 0.59 -18.82
CA GLU A 221 8.90 0.88 -19.89
C GLU A 221 10.32 1.04 -19.32
N TYR A 222 11.29 0.27 -19.82
CA TYR A 222 12.69 0.36 -19.39
C TYR A 222 13.65 -0.03 -20.51
N THR A 223 14.90 0.46 -20.43
CA THR A 223 15.96 0.07 -21.37
C THR A 223 16.35 -1.40 -21.16
N PRO A 224 16.24 -2.26 -22.18
CA PRO A 224 16.54 -3.68 -22.04
C PRO A 224 18.00 -3.92 -21.63
N GLY A 225 18.17 -4.78 -20.64
CA GLY A 225 19.48 -5.29 -20.21
C GLY A 225 19.32 -6.70 -19.66
N LYS A 226 20.41 -7.49 -19.65
CA LYS A 226 20.37 -8.90 -19.22
C LYS A 226 19.73 -9.07 -17.82
N LEU A 227 20.06 -8.18 -16.89
CA LEU A 227 19.50 -8.17 -15.55
C LEU A 227 18.00 -7.86 -15.55
N ALA A 228 17.58 -6.83 -16.29
CA ALA A 228 16.16 -6.46 -16.37
C ALA A 228 15.29 -7.57 -16.98
N TYR A 229 15.82 -8.30 -17.97
CA TYR A 229 15.14 -9.46 -18.54
C TYR A 229 14.98 -10.62 -17.52
N GLN A 230 16.04 -10.94 -16.78
CA GLN A 230 16.00 -11.98 -15.74
C GLN A 230 15.01 -11.63 -14.64
N PHE A 231 15.01 -10.37 -14.18
CA PHE A 231 14.06 -9.90 -13.19
C PHE A 231 12.63 -9.97 -13.71
N LYS A 232 12.35 -9.48 -14.93
CA LYS A 232 11.00 -9.54 -15.51
C LYS A 232 10.45 -10.97 -15.52
N GLN A 233 11.28 -11.96 -15.85
CA GLN A 233 10.83 -13.35 -15.95
C GLN A 233 10.61 -14.06 -14.62
N SER A 234 11.34 -13.70 -13.57
CA SER A 234 11.42 -14.53 -12.35
C SER A 234 11.16 -13.79 -11.05
N GLN A 235 11.33 -12.47 -11.01
CA GLN A 235 11.37 -11.70 -9.77
C GLN A 235 10.62 -10.37 -9.86
N GLY A 236 9.97 -10.05 -10.97
CA GLY A 236 9.34 -8.75 -11.19
C GLY A 236 8.24 -8.42 -10.18
N TYR A 237 7.55 -9.45 -9.65
CA TYR A 237 6.59 -9.32 -8.54
C TYR A 237 7.20 -8.72 -7.27
N LEU A 238 8.50 -8.88 -7.02
CA LEU A 238 9.19 -8.34 -5.84
C LEU A 238 9.39 -6.82 -5.90
N LEU A 239 9.24 -6.20 -7.08
CA LEU A 239 9.67 -4.84 -7.30
C LEU A 239 8.56 -3.80 -7.19
N ALA A 240 7.31 -4.18 -6.92
CA ALA A 240 6.17 -3.25 -6.93
C ALA A 240 6.39 -2.04 -6.02
N ILE A 241 6.78 -2.26 -4.75
CA ILE A 241 7.07 -1.16 -3.82
C ILE A 241 8.24 -0.31 -4.31
N ALA A 242 9.36 -0.94 -4.69
CA ALA A 242 10.56 -0.22 -5.14
C ALA A 242 10.31 0.63 -6.39
N ILE A 243 9.54 0.11 -7.36
CA ILE A 243 9.12 0.85 -8.55
C ILE A 243 8.20 2.00 -8.15
N GLY A 244 7.25 1.77 -7.24
CA GLY A 244 6.38 2.80 -6.68
C GLY A 244 7.14 3.96 -6.04
N LEU A 245 8.17 3.66 -5.23
CA LEU A 245 9.05 4.65 -4.64
C LEU A 245 9.84 5.43 -5.69
N GLY A 246 10.31 4.75 -6.74
CA GLY A 246 11.04 5.37 -7.84
C GLY A 246 10.16 6.26 -8.74
N LEU A 247 8.86 5.96 -8.83
CA LEU A 247 7.87 6.74 -9.57
C LEU A 247 7.25 7.88 -8.76
N ARG A 248 7.58 7.98 -7.46
CA ARG A 248 7.10 9.04 -6.59
C ARG A 248 7.46 10.40 -7.18
N GLN A 249 6.45 11.25 -7.37
CA GLN A 249 6.68 12.64 -7.78
C GLN A 249 7.27 13.42 -6.61
N LYS A 250 8.24 14.30 -6.89
CA LYS A 250 8.78 15.24 -5.91
C LYS A 250 7.73 16.30 -5.58
#